data_AF-A0A4Y2MJI7-F1
#
_entry.id   AF-A0A4Y2MJI7-F1
#
_cell.length_a   1.000
_cell.length_b   1.000
_cell.length_c   1.000
_cell.angle_alpha   90.00
_cell.angle_beta   90.00
_cell.angle_gamma   90.00
#
_symmetry.space_group_name_H-M   'P 1'
#
loop_
_entity.id
_entity.type
_entity.pdbx_description
1 polymer ?
#
loop_
_entity_poly.entity_id
_entity_poly.type
_entity_poly.pdbx_seq_one_letter_code
_entity_poly.pdbx_strand_id
1 'polypeptide(L)'
;MSIIRPVVKQQGTTKVRPVFDASARQVGSPSLNQCLESGPNLLELIPSLLLRFREHKYGIVAAIEKAFLQISVRPEDRIFLKFFWWNGKENVDPKIIRHARVVFGVKSSPFLLEAELEHHLKKYLKNSTYNQRTIDILLRSFYVDDLITSLDNESEILPFIEESYHILTEGKFNLRGWKYTGDDDPEQVTSVLGLIWNRREDELKINLDWRKYTNLKLYRRELFFPLHIEFVILSGFYVLSS
;
A
#
# COMPACT_ATOMS: atom_id res chain seq x y z
N MET A 1 -15.04 19.78 -7.22
CA MET A 1 -14.39 20.22 -5.97
C MET A 1 -14.51 19.08 -4.97
N SER A 2 -13.41 18.70 -4.32
CA SER A 2 -13.31 17.47 -3.52
C SER A 2 -13.70 17.70 -2.05
N ILE A 3 -14.14 16.64 -1.37
CA ILE A 3 -14.59 16.69 0.03
C ILE A 3 -13.77 15.68 0.85
N ILE A 4 -13.55 15.94 2.13
CA ILE A 4 -12.98 14.94 3.05
C ILE A 4 -14.10 14.04 3.56
N ARG A 5 -13.98 12.72 3.35
CA ARG A 5 -14.86 11.73 3.96
C ARG A 5 -14.15 11.06 5.14
N PRO A 6 -14.81 10.88 6.29
CA PRO A 6 -14.26 10.08 7.37
C PRO A 6 -14.33 8.59 6.99
N VAL A 7 -13.23 7.87 7.17
CA VAL A 7 -13.25 6.41 7.20
C VAL A 7 -13.36 5.96 8.66
N VAL A 8 -14.46 5.28 8.97
CA VAL A 8 -14.82 4.78 10.30
C VAL A 8 -14.85 3.25 10.26
N LYS A 9 -14.01 2.58 11.05
CA LYS A 9 -14.17 1.14 11.31
C LYS A 9 -15.28 0.93 12.33
N GLN A 10 -16.15 -0.06 12.09
CA GLN A 10 -17.30 -0.32 12.98
C GLN A 10 -16.95 -1.03 14.30
N GLN A 11 -15.70 -1.44 14.52
CA GLN A 11 -15.26 -2.08 15.77
C GLN A 11 -13.90 -1.53 16.22
N GLY A 12 -13.87 -0.96 17.44
CA GLY A 12 -12.66 -0.43 18.11
C GLY A 12 -12.67 1.09 18.36
N THR A 13 -11.88 1.56 19.33
CA THR A 13 -11.65 2.99 19.67
C THR A 13 -10.74 3.70 18.66
N THR A 14 -10.80 3.32 17.38
CA THR A 14 -9.79 3.69 16.39
C THR A 14 -9.95 5.13 15.90
N LYS A 15 -8.82 5.83 15.81
CA LYS A 15 -8.69 7.19 15.27
C LYS A 15 -9.32 7.28 13.86
N VAL A 16 -10.33 8.15 13.69
CA VAL A 16 -10.95 8.47 12.39
C VAL A 16 -9.88 8.94 11.41
N ARG A 17 -9.85 8.36 10.20
CA ARG A 17 -8.91 8.76 9.14
C ARG A 17 -9.65 9.61 8.09
N PRO A 18 -9.26 10.88 7.88
CA PRO A 18 -9.81 11.67 6.79
C PRO A 18 -9.27 11.16 5.45
N VAL A 19 -10.17 10.91 4.49
CA VAL A 19 -9.82 10.52 3.12
C VAL A 19 -10.28 11.60 2.15
N PHE A 20 -9.39 12.01 1.25
CA PHE A 20 -9.69 12.97 0.19
C PHE A 20 -10.49 12.28 -0.91
N ASP A 21 -11.77 12.63 -1.05
CA ASP A 21 -12.63 12.08 -2.09
C ASP A 21 -12.51 12.91 -3.38
N ALA A 22 -11.56 12.52 -4.23
CA ALA A 22 -11.39 13.10 -5.57
C ALA A 22 -12.41 12.58 -6.60
N SER A 23 -13.29 11.66 -6.20
CA SER A 23 -14.41 11.18 -7.01
C SER A 23 -15.70 11.97 -6.75
N ALA A 24 -15.73 12.82 -5.71
CA ALA A 24 -16.82 13.75 -5.46
C ALA A 24 -17.04 14.69 -6.66
N ARG A 25 -18.30 14.83 -7.07
CA ARG A 25 -18.69 15.68 -8.20
C ARG A 25 -20.03 16.36 -7.96
N GLN A 26 -20.18 17.52 -8.58
CA GLN A 26 -21.47 18.16 -8.75
C GLN A 26 -22.22 17.45 -9.88
N VAL A 27 -23.55 17.43 -9.79
CA VAL A 27 -24.40 16.92 -10.89
C VAL A 27 -24.09 17.69 -12.16
N GLY A 28 -23.83 16.98 -13.26
CA GLY A 28 -23.49 17.56 -14.56
C GLY A 28 -22.02 17.91 -14.77
N SER A 29 -21.16 17.76 -13.75
CA SER A 29 -19.72 18.06 -13.85
C SER A 29 -18.86 16.81 -13.64
N PRO A 30 -17.66 16.74 -14.26
CA PRO A 30 -16.72 15.66 -13.98
C PRO A 30 -16.11 15.79 -12.57
N SER A 31 -15.75 14.65 -11.98
CA SER A 31 -14.92 14.62 -10.77
C SER A 31 -13.45 14.89 -11.09
N LEU A 32 -12.63 15.17 -10.07
CA LEU A 32 -11.20 15.35 -10.27
C LEU A 32 -10.56 14.08 -10.87
N ASN A 33 -10.93 12.90 -10.38
CA ASN A 33 -10.44 11.63 -10.90
C ASN A 33 -10.86 11.34 -12.35
N GLN A 34 -11.96 11.93 -12.84
CA GLN A 34 -12.36 11.84 -14.25
C GLN A 34 -11.53 12.77 -15.15
N CYS A 35 -10.99 13.85 -14.59
CA CYS A 35 -10.13 14.79 -15.32
C CYS A 35 -8.64 14.42 -15.28
N LEU A 36 -8.24 13.49 -14.40
CA LEU A 36 -6.85 13.08 -14.24
C LEU A 36 -6.56 11.78 -14.99
N GLU A 37 -5.38 11.74 -15.61
CA GLU A 37 -4.79 10.49 -16.08
C GLU A 37 -4.31 9.65 -14.89
N SER A 38 -4.46 8.32 -14.96
CA SER A 38 -3.90 7.43 -13.93
C SER A 38 -2.39 7.31 -14.02
N GLY A 39 -1.81 7.55 -15.19
CA GLY A 39 -0.48 7.08 -15.55
C GLY A 39 -0.46 5.58 -15.86
N PRO A 40 0.67 5.06 -16.36
CA PRO A 40 0.91 3.63 -16.51
C PRO A 40 0.77 2.88 -15.18
N ASN A 41 0.26 1.66 -15.23
CA ASN A 41 0.26 0.80 -14.03
C ASN A 41 1.67 0.22 -13.84
N LEU A 42 2.40 0.76 -12.87
CA LEU A 42 3.73 0.29 -12.46
C LEU A 42 3.67 -0.68 -11.27
N LEU A 43 2.47 -0.94 -10.73
CA LEU A 43 2.33 -1.83 -9.57
C LEU A 43 2.69 -3.26 -9.96
N GLU A 44 3.47 -3.90 -9.09
CA GLU A 44 3.70 -5.33 -9.14
C GLU A 44 2.39 -6.10 -9.00
N LEU A 45 2.31 -7.22 -9.72
CA LEU A 45 1.16 -8.11 -9.58
C LEU A 45 1.23 -8.80 -8.21
N ILE A 46 0.11 -8.75 -7.46
CA ILE A 46 -0.01 -9.43 -6.15
C ILE A 46 0.46 -10.89 -6.20
N PRO A 47 0.08 -11.72 -7.20
CA PRO A 47 0.60 -13.09 -7.31
C PRO A 47 2.14 -13.13 -7.41
N SER A 48 2.76 -12.25 -8.19
CA SER A 48 4.21 -12.20 -8.37
C SER A 48 4.93 -11.85 -7.06
N LEU A 49 4.38 -10.90 -6.30
CA LEU A 49 4.90 -10.55 -4.97
C LEU A 49 4.77 -11.70 -3.98
N LEU A 50 3.62 -12.38 -3.95
CA LEU A 50 3.41 -13.55 -3.10
C LEU A 50 4.34 -14.71 -3.48
N LEU A 51 4.64 -14.91 -4.76
CA LEU A 51 5.62 -15.90 -5.20
C LEU A 51 7.02 -15.55 -4.71
N ARG A 52 7.49 -14.31 -4.88
CA ARG A 52 8.79 -13.84 -4.35
C ARG A 52 8.86 -13.88 -2.83
N PHE A 53 7.74 -13.63 -2.16
CA PHE A 53 7.62 -13.77 -0.71
C PHE A 53 7.78 -15.21 -0.22
N ARG A 54 7.45 -16.19 -1.07
CA ARG A 54 7.56 -17.62 -0.77
C ARG A 54 8.75 -18.31 -1.44
N GLU A 55 9.55 -17.55 -2.19
CA GLU A 55 10.69 -18.07 -2.95
C GLU A 55 11.82 -18.54 -2.04
N HIS A 56 12.07 -17.82 -0.95
CA HIS A 56 13.15 -18.11 -0.01
C HIS A 56 12.63 -18.45 1.39
N LYS A 57 13.55 -18.91 2.25
CA LYS A 57 13.25 -19.50 3.56
C LYS A 57 12.70 -18.50 4.59
N TYR A 58 13.12 -17.25 4.52
CA TYR A 58 12.74 -16.23 5.51
C TYR A 58 11.92 -15.14 4.82
N GLY A 59 10.60 -15.18 4.99
CA GLY A 59 9.72 -14.07 4.60
C GLY A 59 10.01 -12.82 5.43
N ILE A 60 9.89 -11.65 4.79
CA ILE A 60 10.10 -10.32 5.38
C ILE A 60 9.01 -9.37 4.86
N VAL A 61 8.38 -8.63 5.78
CA VAL A 61 7.49 -7.53 5.44
C VAL A 61 7.80 -6.28 6.24
N ALA A 62 7.53 -5.13 5.63
CA ALA A 62 7.56 -3.82 6.27
C ALA A 62 6.61 -2.87 5.51
N ALA A 63 6.40 -1.66 6.02
CA ALA A 63 5.62 -0.65 5.31
C ALA A 63 6.29 0.72 5.36
N ILE A 64 6.14 1.51 4.31
CA ILE A 64 6.61 2.89 4.23
C ILE A 64 5.68 3.78 5.05
N GLU A 65 6.25 4.57 5.96
CA GLU A 65 5.47 5.53 6.73
C GLU A 65 4.96 6.68 5.84
N LYS A 66 3.63 6.77 5.72
CA LYS A 66 2.94 7.89 5.04
C LYS A 66 3.49 8.11 3.62
N ALA A 67 3.66 7.03 2.86
CA ALA A 67 4.35 7.01 1.56
C ALA A 67 3.96 8.17 0.62
N PHE A 68 2.66 8.36 0.35
CA PHE A 68 2.19 9.45 -0.52
C PHE A 68 2.56 10.86 0.00
N LEU A 69 2.58 11.06 1.32
CA LEU A 69 2.87 12.38 1.90
C LEU A 69 4.34 12.78 1.76
N GLN A 70 5.23 11.84 1.43
CA GLN A 70 6.64 12.14 1.15
C GLN A 70 6.80 12.89 -0.17
N ILE A 71 5.85 12.74 -1.09
CA ILE A 71 5.92 13.29 -2.44
C ILE A 71 5.27 14.68 -2.48
N SER A 72 6.06 15.69 -2.89
CA SER A 72 5.56 17.05 -3.06
C SER A 72 4.78 17.22 -4.35
N VAL A 73 3.65 17.93 -4.27
CA VAL A 73 2.92 18.40 -5.46
C VAL A 73 3.47 19.77 -5.83
N ARG A 74 3.67 19.99 -7.14
CA ARG A 74 4.14 21.28 -7.66
C ARG A 74 3.19 22.41 -7.25
N PRO A 75 3.70 23.59 -6.82
CA PRO A 75 2.87 24.68 -6.33
C PRO A 75 1.67 25.05 -7.23
N GLU A 76 1.86 25.01 -8.54
CA GLU A 76 0.87 25.26 -9.58
C GLU A 76 -0.29 24.24 -9.57
N ASP A 77 0.01 22.97 -9.33
CA ASP A 77 -0.98 21.88 -9.36
C ASP A 77 -1.77 21.75 -8.04
N ARG A 78 -1.27 22.34 -6.95
CA ARG A 78 -1.94 22.31 -5.63
C ARG A 78 -3.33 22.95 -5.66
N ILE A 79 -3.62 23.78 -6.67
CA ILE A 79 -4.92 24.39 -6.85
C ILE A 79 -6.04 23.36 -7.08
N PHE A 80 -5.71 22.19 -7.63
CA PHE A 80 -6.66 21.11 -7.91
C PHE A 80 -6.92 20.22 -6.69
N LEU A 81 -6.05 20.26 -5.67
CA LEU A 81 -6.16 19.48 -4.43
C LEU A 81 -6.80 20.28 -3.28
N LYS A 82 -7.75 21.15 -3.60
CA LYS A 82 -8.52 21.92 -2.62
C LYS A 82 -9.64 21.09 -2.01
N PHE A 83 -9.89 21.31 -0.73
CA PHE A 83 -11.03 20.77 0.00
C PHE A 83 -11.59 21.79 0.99
N PHE A 84 -12.85 21.59 1.37
CA PHE A 84 -13.49 22.34 2.45
C PHE A 84 -13.18 21.71 3.80
N TRP A 85 -12.80 22.53 4.77
CA TRP A 85 -12.59 22.17 6.16
C TRP A 85 -13.60 22.92 7.04
N TRP A 86 -14.43 22.17 7.74
CA TRP A 86 -15.41 22.70 8.67
C TRP A 86 -15.11 22.23 10.09
N ASN A 87 -15.17 23.15 11.06
CA ASN A 87 -14.85 22.88 12.47
C ASN A 87 -16.09 22.52 13.31
N GLY A 88 -17.25 22.28 12.66
CA GLY A 88 -18.50 21.89 13.32
C GLY A 88 -19.23 23.04 14.03
N LYS A 89 -18.77 24.29 13.92
CA LYS A 89 -19.49 25.45 14.47
C LYS A 89 -20.55 25.94 13.50
N GLU A 90 -21.77 26.14 14.00
CA GLU A 90 -22.85 26.78 13.27
C GLU A 90 -22.48 28.23 12.91
N ASN A 91 -22.95 28.70 11.76
CA ASN A 91 -22.71 30.06 11.23
C ASN A 91 -21.22 30.43 11.02
N VAL A 92 -20.34 29.44 10.85
CA VAL A 92 -18.95 29.65 10.43
C VAL A 92 -18.74 29.05 9.05
N ASP A 93 -18.34 29.89 8.10
CA ASP A 93 -18.02 29.44 6.74
C ASP A 93 -16.88 28.41 6.74
N PRO A 94 -16.96 27.34 5.93
CA PRO A 94 -15.90 26.36 5.81
C PRO A 94 -14.64 27.01 5.21
N LYS A 95 -13.48 26.65 5.77
CA LYS A 95 -12.18 27.09 5.24
C LYS A 95 -11.83 26.27 4.00
N ILE A 96 -11.29 26.92 2.98
CA ILE A 96 -10.72 26.22 1.82
C ILE A 96 -9.23 25.98 2.10
N ILE A 97 -8.83 24.71 2.14
CA ILE A 97 -7.44 24.29 2.32
C ILE A 97 -7.00 23.52 1.08
N ARG A 98 -5.69 23.48 0.81
CA ARG A 98 -5.09 22.73 -0.29
C ARG A 98 -4.03 21.77 0.21
N HIS A 99 -3.97 20.56 -0.34
CA HIS A 99 -2.84 19.67 -0.11
C HIS A 99 -1.60 20.15 -0.86
N ALA A 100 -0.44 20.02 -0.23
CA ALA A 100 0.87 20.29 -0.83
C ALA A 100 1.64 19.01 -1.20
N ARG A 101 1.08 17.86 -0.84
CA ARG A 101 1.65 16.51 -1.00
C ARG A 101 0.64 15.61 -1.72
N VAL A 102 1.12 14.51 -2.28
CA VAL A 102 0.26 13.49 -2.88
C VAL A 102 -0.59 12.86 -1.76
N VAL A 103 -1.85 12.55 -2.06
CA VAL A 103 -2.82 12.03 -1.08
C VAL A 103 -3.54 10.79 -1.60
N PHE A 104 -4.01 9.96 -0.67
CA PHE A 104 -4.91 8.85 -0.97
C PHE A 104 -6.21 9.36 -1.61
N GLY A 105 -6.76 8.58 -2.53
CA GLY A 105 -8.05 8.84 -3.19
C GLY A 105 -7.95 9.57 -4.54
N VAL A 106 -6.77 10.07 -4.91
CA VAL A 106 -6.50 10.63 -6.25
C VAL A 106 -6.02 9.51 -7.19
N LYS A 107 -6.58 9.48 -8.41
CA LYS A 107 -6.38 8.42 -9.40
C LYS A 107 -4.92 8.21 -9.81
N SER A 108 -4.14 9.30 -9.90
CA SER A 108 -2.72 9.25 -10.27
C SER A 108 -1.78 8.92 -9.11
N SER A 109 -2.26 8.94 -7.85
CA SER A 109 -1.38 8.77 -6.68
C SER A 109 -0.57 7.47 -6.70
N PRO A 110 -1.14 6.28 -7.00
CA PRO A 110 -0.37 5.04 -7.02
C PRO A 110 0.79 5.10 -8.02
N PHE A 111 0.55 5.58 -9.24
CA PHE A 111 1.60 5.77 -10.25
C PHE A 111 2.70 6.72 -9.76
N LEU A 112 2.33 7.86 -9.15
CA LEU A 112 3.31 8.82 -8.65
C LEU A 112 4.20 8.24 -7.55
N LEU A 113 3.64 7.38 -6.68
CA LEU A 113 4.42 6.72 -5.64
C LEU A 113 5.40 5.71 -6.23
N GLU A 114 4.92 4.81 -7.08
CA GLU A 114 5.76 3.79 -7.72
C GLU A 114 6.85 4.41 -8.58
N ALA A 115 6.52 5.43 -9.38
CA ALA A 115 7.49 6.12 -10.22
C ALA A 115 8.59 6.82 -9.41
N GLU A 116 8.24 7.44 -8.28
CA GLU A 116 9.22 8.10 -7.42
C GLU A 116 10.10 7.08 -6.67
N LEU A 117 9.51 5.98 -6.18
CA LEU A 117 10.26 4.89 -5.57
C LEU A 117 11.24 4.24 -6.56
N GLU A 118 10.77 3.90 -7.76
CA GLU A 118 11.59 3.33 -8.82
C GLU A 118 12.70 4.31 -9.23
N HIS A 119 12.39 5.60 -9.40
CA HIS A 119 13.37 6.63 -9.71
C HIS A 119 14.43 6.74 -8.61
N HIS A 120 14.01 6.72 -7.35
CA HIS A 120 14.92 6.78 -6.20
C HIS A 120 15.85 5.57 -6.15
N LEU A 121 15.30 4.35 -6.23
CA LEU A 121 16.08 3.11 -6.18
C LEU A 121 17.06 2.97 -7.36
N LYS A 122 16.65 3.40 -8.56
CA LYS A 122 17.52 3.36 -9.75
C LYS A 122 18.81 4.19 -9.62
N LYS A 123 18.86 5.18 -8.72
CA LYS A 123 20.09 5.96 -8.45
C LYS A 123 21.22 5.08 -7.90
N TYR A 124 20.88 4.01 -7.19
CA TYR A 124 21.84 3.14 -6.53
C TYR A 124 22.33 1.98 -7.42
N LEU A 125 21.73 1.76 -8.61
CA LEU A 125 22.10 0.66 -9.52
C LEU A 125 23.50 0.77 -10.13
N LYS A 126 24.07 1.98 -10.22
CA LYS A 126 25.32 2.20 -10.97
C LYS A 126 26.53 2.56 -10.10
N ASN A 127 26.33 3.14 -8.92
CA ASN A 127 27.41 3.71 -8.09
C ASN A 127 27.07 3.69 -6.59
N SER A 128 26.54 2.58 -6.08
CA SER A 128 26.28 2.47 -4.63
C SER A 128 27.35 1.64 -3.92
N THR A 129 27.56 1.95 -2.65
CA THR A 129 28.33 1.13 -1.71
C THR A 129 27.50 0.00 -1.10
N TYR A 130 26.22 -0.08 -1.46
CA TYR A 130 25.27 -1.05 -0.93
C TYR A 130 25.30 -2.34 -1.74
N ASN A 131 24.82 -3.43 -1.15
CA ASN A 131 24.68 -4.68 -1.87
C ASN A 131 23.69 -4.53 -3.05
N GLN A 132 24.16 -4.85 -4.26
CA GLN A 132 23.33 -4.82 -5.46
C GLN A 132 22.06 -5.70 -5.31
N ARG A 133 22.18 -6.83 -4.59
CA ARG A 133 21.06 -7.72 -4.30
C ARG A 133 19.95 -7.02 -3.52
N THR A 134 20.29 -6.16 -2.56
CA THR A 134 19.30 -5.40 -1.77
C THR A 134 18.51 -4.46 -2.67
N ILE A 135 19.19 -3.76 -3.57
CA ILE A 135 18.55 -2.82 -4.51
C ILE A 135 17.62 -3.56 -5.48
N ASP A 136 18.09 -4.69 -6.02
CA ASP A 136 17.31 -5.53 -6.94
C ASP A 136 16.05 -6.10 -6.27
N ILE A 137 16.15 -6.50 -5.00
CA ILE A 137 15.01 -6.92 -4.18
C ILE A 137 14.04 -5.74 -4.00
N LEU A 138 14.52 -4.60 -3.51
CA LEU A 138 13.68 -3.42 -3.25
C LEU A 138 12.91 -2.97 -4.50
N LEU A 139 13.53 -3.04 -5.69
CA LEU A 139 12.89 -2.67 -6.95
C LEU A 139 11.67 -3.53 -7.33
N ARG A 140 11.51 -4.72 -6.74
CA ARG A 140 10.49 -5.72 -7.13
C ARG A 140 9.59 -6.15 -5.97
N SER A 141 9.77 -5.55 -4.80
CA SER A 141 9.15 -6.02 -3.55
C SER A 141 8.09 -5.07 -3.00
N PHE A 142 7.76 -3.97 -3.68
CA PHE A 142 6.72 -3.06 -3.23
C PHE A 142 5.35 -3.36 -3.84
N TYR A 143 4.33 -3.24 -3.00
CA TYR A 143 2.94 -3.03 -3.42
C TYR A 143 2.43 -1.74 -2.76
N VAL A 144 2.43 -0.64 -3.51
CA VAL A 144 2.09 0.68 -2.97
C VAL A 144 3.07 1.05 -1.84
N ASP A 145 2.66 0.95 -0.58
CA ASP A 145 3.48 1.26 0.59
C ASP A 145 4.00 0.02 1.33
N ASP A 146 3.55 -1.18 0.99
CA ASP A 146 3.98 -2.42 1.63
C ASP A 146 5.21 -3.00 0.93
N LEU A 147 6.27 -3.31 1.69
CA LEU A 147 7.42 -4.10 1.27
C LEU A 147 7.16 -5.57 1.60
N ILE A 148 7.26 -6.45 0.62
CA ILE A 148 7.07 -7.89 0.74
C ILE A 148 8.19 -8.62 -0.01
N THR A 149 9.00 -9.40 0.70
CA THR A 149 10.11 -10.16 0.12
C THR A 149 10.49 -11.39 0.94
N SER A 150 11.48 -12.15 0.49
CA SER A 150 12.10 -13.22 1.28
C SER A 150 13.61 -13.30 1.05
N LEU A 151 14.33 -13.89 2.00
CA LEU A 151 15.78 -14.15 1.95
C LEU A 151 16.10 -15.61 2.26
N ASP A 152 17.25 -16.10 1.79
CA ASP A 152 17.68 -17.49 1.99
C ASP A 152 18.20 -17.76 3.40
N ASN A 153 18.96 -16.80 3.94
CA ASN A 153 19.72 -16.95 5.17
C ASN A 153 19.29 -15.93 6.22
N GLU A 154 19.18 -16.38 7.46
CA GLU A 154 18.83 -15.53 8.60
C GLU A 154 19.84 -14.39 8.81
N SER A 155 21.12 -14.69 8.59
CA SER A 155 22.22 -13.72 8.70
C SER A 155 22.12 -12.56 7.71
N GLU A 156 21.33 -12.70 6.63
CA GLU A 156 21.12 -11.64 5.64
C GLU A 156 20.00 -10.67 6.03
N ILE A 157 19.14 -11.05 6.98
CA ILE A 157 17.96 -10.26 7.37
C ILE A 157 18.35 -8.89 7.92
N LEU A 158 19.20 -8.87 8.96
CA LEU A 158 19.61 -7.60 9.59
C LEU A 158 20.39 -6.69 8.63
N PRO A 159 21.38 -7.18 7.86
CA PRO A 159 22.03 -6.37 6.82
C PRO A 159 21.05 -5.82 5.79
N PHE A 160 20.09 -6.63 5.32
CA PHE A 160 19.07 -6.17 4.36
C PHE A 160 18.20 -5.06 4.96
N ILE A 161 17.77 -5.19 6.22
CA ILE A 161 16.99 -4.18 6.93
C ILE A 161 17.77 -2.87 7.05
N GLU A 162 19.04 -2.94 7.47
CA GLU A 162 19.90 -1.77 7.66
C GLU A 162 20.17 -1.05 6.33
N GLU A 163 20.56 -1.77 5.29
CA GLU A 163 20.76 -1.20 3.95
C GLU A 163 19.47 -0.60 3.39
N SER A 164 18.34 -1.30 3.50
CA SER A 164 17.03 -0.81 3.06
C SER A 164 16.64 0.48 3.78
N TYR A 165 16.90 0.55 5.09
CA TYR A 165 16.68 1.75 5.89
C TYR A 165 17.50 2.93 5.36
N HIS A 166 18.80 2.74 5.12
CA HIS A 166 19.67 3.81 4.63
C HIS A 166 19.27 4.28 3.23
N ILE A 167 19.06 3.34 2.31
CA ILE A 167 18.67 3.63 0.92
C ILE A 167 17.38 4.46 0.91
N LEU A 168 16.32 4.01 1.60
CA LEU A 168 15.01 4.65 1.50
C LEU A 168 14.87 5.91 2.35
N THR A 169 15.65 6.05 3.44
CA THR A 169 15.64 7.26 4.28
C THR A 169 16.15 8.49 3.53
N GLU A 170 17.08 8.34 2.59
CA GLU A 170 17.53 9.42 1.72
C GLU A 170 16.36 10.00 0.89
N GLY A 171 15.46 9.12 0.41
CA GLY A 171 14.21 9.48 -0.28
C GLY A 171 13.05 9.85 0.65
N LYS A 172 13.27 9.91 1.98
CA LYS A 172 12.23 10.09 3.01
C LYS A 172 11.18 8.97 3.07
N PHE A 173 11.42 7.83 2.44
CA PHE A 173 10.55 6.66 2.46
C PHE A 173 10.89 5.75 3.65
N ASN A 174 10.71 6.26 4.87
CA ASN A 174 11.08 5.51 6.08
C ASN A 174 10.28 4.20 6.21
N LEU A 175 10.98 3.06 6.19
CA LEU A 175 10.38 1.75 6.46
C LEU A 175 10.17 1.54 7.95
N ARG A 176 9.05 0.94 8.30
CA ARG A 176 8.67 0.64 9.68
C ARG A 176 7.89 -0.66 9.78
N GLY A 177 7.74 -1.15 11.01
CA GLY A 177 6.94 -2.33 11.29
C GLY A 177 7.51 -3.58 10.63
N TRP A 178 8.85 -3.70 10.65
CA TRP A 178 9.55 -4.89 10.17
C TRP A 178 9.04 -6.13 10.90
N LYS A 179 8.67 -7.14 10.12
CA LYS A 179 8.25 -8.46 10.59
C LYS A 179 8.90 -9.49 9.68
N TYR A 180 9.53 -10.50 10.25
CA TYR A 180 10.17 -11.56 9.48
C TYR A 180 9.98 -12.92 10.13
N THR A 181 10.30 -13.97 9.38
CA THR A 181 10.20 -15.35 9.86
C THR A 181 11.12 -15.56 11.05
N GLY A 182 10.57 -16.04 12.17
CA GLY A 182 11.36 -16.33 13.37
C GLY A 182 11.76 -15.11 14.19
N ASP A 183 11.15 -13.95 14.01
CA ASP A 183 11.40 -12.81 14.90
C ASP A 183 10.79 -12.97 16.30
N ASP A 184 11.30 -12.18 17.24
CA ASP A 184 10.96 -12.26 18.67
C ASP A 184 9.62 -11.56 19.03
N ASP A 185 8.86 -11.07 18.05
CA ASP A 185 7.65 -10.31 18.34
C ASP A 185 6.52 -11.24 18.83
N PRO A 186 5.91 -10.99 19.99
CA PRO A 186 4.92 -11.90 20.59
C PRO A 186 3.68 -12.10 19.72
N GLU A 187 3.31 -11.12 18.88
CA GLU A 187 2.17 -11.21 17.96
C GLU A 187 2.57 -11.93 16.67
N GLN A 188 2.73 -13.25 16.74
CA GLN A 188 3.29 -14.09 15.66
C GLN A 188 2.47 -14.13 14.36
N VAL A 189 1.24 -13.61 14.36
CA VAL A 189 0.36 -13.56 13.19
C VAL A 189 0.30 -12.14 12.63
N THR A 190 0.56 -11.98 11.34
CA THR A 190 0.46 -10.69 10.64
C THR A 190 -0.31 -10.81 9.33
N SER A 191 -0.78 -9.69 8.78
CA SER A 191 -1.42 -9.64 7.47
C SER A 191 -0.39 -9.35 6.38
N VAL A 192 -0.42 -10.10 5.28
CA VAL A 192 0.40 -9.88 4.09
C VAL A 192 -0.51 -9.90 2.87
N LEU A 193 -0.70 -8.73 2.23
CA LEU A 193 -1.55 -8.58 1.03
C LEU A 193 -2.97 -9.20 1.17
N GLY A 194 -3.54 -9.12 2.38
CA GLY A 194 -4.87 -9.67 2.70
C GLY A 194 -4.89 -11.14 3.13
N LEU A 195 -3.74 -11.82 3.12
CA LEU A 195 -3.55 -13.15 3.70
C LEU A 195 -3.10 -13.05 5.16
N ILE A 196 -3.38 -14.09 5.92
CA ILE A 196 -2.89 -14.26 7.30
C ILE A 196 -1.57 -15.03 7.22
N TRP A 197 -0.50 -14.48 7.78
CA TRP A 197 0.81 -15.12 7.83
C TRP A 197 1.21 -15.41 9.27
N ASN A 198 1.44 -16.68 9.58
CA ASN A 198 2.05 -17.12 10.83
C ASN A 198 3.57 -17.12 10.66
N ARG A 199 4.26 -16.21 11.34
CA ARG A 199 5.71 -15.99 11.20
C ARG A 199 6.58 -17.02 11.91
N ARG A 200 6.00 -17.78 12.84
CA ARG A 200 6.70 -18.85 13.57
C ARG A 200 6.76 -20.14 12.76
N GLU A 201 5.62 -20.56 12.23
CA GLU A 201 5.49 -21.78 11.42
C GLU A 201 5.69 -21.51 9.92
N ASP A 202 5.78 -20.22 9.56
CA ASP A 202 5.89 -19.74 8.18
C ASP A 202 4.74 -20.21 7.25
N GLU A 203 3.51 -20.14 7.77
CA GLU A 203 2.30 -20.58 7.06
C GLU A 203 1.45 -19.39 6.58
N LEU A 204 1.05 -19.39 5.31
CA LEU A 204 0.04 -18.48 4.76
C LEU A 204 -1.36 -19.12 4.80
N LYS A 205 -2.34 -18.35 5.26
CA LYS A 205 -3.75 -18.75 5.36
C LYS A 205 -4.64 -17.69 4.76
N ILE A 206 -5.72 -18.13 4.12
CA ILE A 206 -6.76 -17.22 3.63
C ILE A 206 -7.57 -16.75 4.83
N ASN A 207 -7.78 -15.44 4.96
CA ASN A 207 -8.74 -14.93 5.93
C ASN A 207 -10.16 -15.29 5.48
N LEU A 208 -10.84 -16.17 6.22
CA LEU A 208 -12.21 -16.62 5.90
C LEU A 208 -13.29 -15.89 6.70
N ASP A 209 -12.96 -14.88 7.52
CA ASP A 209 -13.93 -14.18 8.36
C ASP A 209 -15.02 -13.46 7.54
N TRP A 210 -14.74 -13.10 6.29
CA TRP A 210 -15.73 -12.52 5.37
C TRP A 210 -16.89 -13.47 5.05
N ARG A 211 -16.71 -14.80 5.18
CA ARG A 211 -17.78 -15.78 4.96
C ARG A 211 -18.93 -15.62 5.96
N LYS A 212 -18.68 -15.00 7.12
CA LYS A 212 -19.73 -14.68 8.12
C LYS A 212 -20.72 -13.63 7.61
N TYR A 213 -20.37 -12.87 6.57
CA TYR A 213 -21.14 -11.72 6.07
C TYR A 213 -21.74 -11.94 4.69
N THR A 214 -21.60 -13.13 4.09
CA THR A 214 -22.12 -13.43 2.75
C THR A 214 -22.88 -14.75 2.73
N ASN A 215 -24.21 -14.68 2.58
CA ASN A 215 -25.06 -15.80 2.16
C ASN A 215 -24.89 -16.10 0.65
N LEU A 216 -23.65 -16.13 0.16
CA LEU A 216 -23.38 -16.38 -1.26
C LEU A 216 -23.21 -17.89 -1.48
N LYS A 217 -24.12 -18.49 -2.26
CA LYS A 217 -23.89 -19.80 -2.88
C LYS A 217 -22.72 -19.66 -3.86
N LEU A 218 -21.57 -20.21 -3.49
CA LEU A 218 -20.41 -20.32 -4.38
C LEU A 218 -20.71 -21.35 -5.47
N TYR A 219 -20.82 -20.91 -6.73
CA TYR A 219 -20.85 -21.82 -7.87
C TYR A 219 -19.42 -22.18 -8.24
N ARG A 220 -19.04 -23.43 -7.96
CA ARG A 220 -17.76 -24.04 -8.32
C ARG A 220 -17.62 -24.02 -9.85
N ARG A 221 -16.67 -23.25 -10.38
CA ARG A 221 -16.14 -23.47 -11.74
C ARG A 221 -14.73 -24.03 -11.58
N GLU A 222 -14.60 -25.33 -11.83
CA GLU A 222 -13.30 -26.01 -11.83
C GLU A 222 -12.48 -25.50 -13.01
N LEU A 223 -11.51 -24.62 -12.72
CA LEU A 223 -10.39 -24.34 -13.61
C LEU A 223 -9.20 -25.12 -13.07
N PHE A 224 -8.84 -26.20 -13.76
CA PHE A 224 -7.68 -27.03 -13.44
C PHE A 224 -6.38 -26.24 -13.65
N PHE A 225 -5.75 -25.84 -12.54
CA PHE A 225 -4.32 -25.51 -12.47
C PHE A 225 -3.69 -26.36 -11.36
N PRO A 226 -2.56 -27.06 -11.61
CA PRO A 226 -1.90 -27.88 -10.61
C PRO A 226 -1.02 -27.01 -9.72
N LEU A 227 -1.65 -26.22 -8.84
CA LEU A 227 -1.14 -25.56 -7.64
C LEU A 227 -2.32 -24.76 -7.07
N HIS A 228 -2.96 -25.28 -6.04
CA HIS A 228 -4.20 -24.74 -5.48
C HIS A 228 -3.99 -23.38 -4.80
N ILE A 229 -4.20 -22.29 -5.55
CA ILE A 229 -4.51 -20.95 -5.03
C ILE A 229 -5.70 -20.42 -5.84
N GLU A 230 -6.89 -20.42 -5.24
CA GLU A 230 -8.10 -19.82 -5.84
C GLU A 230 -8.07 -18.29 -5.65
N PHE A 231 -7.93 -17.54 -6.74
CA PHE A 231 -8.20 -16.10 -6.75
C PHE A 231 -9.68 -15.85 -7.04
N VAL A 232 -10.41 -15.33 -6.05
CA VAL A 232 -11.75 -14.78 -6.27
C VAL A 232 -11.59 -13.33 -6.73
N ILE A 233 -11.71 -13.10 -8.03
CA ILE A 233 -11.82 -11.75 -8.59
C ILE A 233 -13.27 -11.28 -8.40
N LEU A 234 -13.51 -10.40 -7.42
CA LEU A 234 -14.77 -9.67 -7.31
C LEU A 234 -14.69 -8.45 -8.22
N SER A 235 -15.45 -8.50 -9.31
CA SER A 235 -15.71 -7.35 -10.17
C SER A 235 -16.37 -6.22 -9.36
N GLY A 236 -15.72 -5.05 -9.31
CA GLY A 236 -16.42 -3.78 -9.14
C GLY A 236 -16.57 -3.20 -7.72
N PHE A 237 -15.82 -3.67 -6.72
CA PHE A 237 -15.78 -3.00 -5.42
C PHE A 237 -14.35 -2.78 -4.93
N TYR A 238 -13.94 -1.51 -4.83
CA TYR A 238 -12.87 -1.10 -3.93
C TYR A 238 -13.38 -1.28 -2.50
N VAL A 239 -13.20 -2.47 -1.94
CA VAL A 239 -13.25 -2.68 -0.49
C VAL A 239 -11.81 -2.64 -0.02
N LEU A 240 -11.41 -1.51 0.54
CA LEU A 240 -10.34 -1.50 1.54
C LEU A 240 -10.86 -2.35 2.71
N SER A 241 -10.55 -3.64 2.72
CA SER A 241 -10.88 -4.51 3.85
C SER A 241 -9.83 -4.30 4.92
N SER A 242 -10.28 -4.01 6.13
CA SER A 242 -9.52 -4.17 7.35
C SER A 242 -10.50 -4.42 8.48
#